data_AF-A0A4R9P700-F1
#
_entry.id   AF-A0A4R9P700-F1
#
_cell.length_a   1.000
_cell.length_b   1.000
_cell.length_c   1.000
_cell.angle_alpha   90.00
_cell.angle_beta   90.00
_cell.angle_gamma   90.00
#
_symmetry.space_group_name_H-M   'P 1'
#
loop_
_entity.id
_entity.type
_entity.pdbx_description
1 polymer ?
#
loop_
_entity_poly.entity_id
_entity_poly.type
_entity_poly.pdbx_seq_one_letter_code
_entity_poly.pdbx_strand_id
1 'polypeptide(L)'
;LILEDGSVITANKDFVTQINMDDHHKYITEVPREVKIKKVCKLYNSRTFKNEPLETLKVGDTINIANIAYTNKSTPRLVTQEGNYLTANKDFI
;
A
#
# COMPACT_ATOMS: atom_id res chain seq x y z
N LEU A 1 -1.37 28.32 -1.99
CA LEU A 1 -1.30 28.66 -0.55
C LEU A 1 0.09 28.24 -0.10
N ILE A 2 0.91 29.15 0.42
CA ILE A 2 2.25 28.82 0.93
C ILE A 2 2.10 28.73 2.45
N LEU A 3 2.54 27.62 3.04
CA LEU A 3 2.57 27.45 4.50
C LEU A 3 3.82 28.13 5.07
N GLU A 4 3.80 28.46 6.36
CA GLU A 4 4.86 29.21 7.06
C GLU A 4 6.24 28.54 7.00
N ASP A 5 6.32 27.26 6.65
CA ASP A 5 7.55 26.50 6.46
C ASP A 5 8.15 26.60 5.04
N GLY A 6 7.53 27.39 4.15
CA GLY A 6 7.95 27.54 2.76
C GLY A 6 7.47 26.43 1.83
N SER A 7 6.67 25.48 2.32
CA SER A 7 6.06 24.43 1.52
C SER A 7 4.91 25.01 0.66
N VAL A 8 4.95 24.74 -0.65
CA VAL A 8 3.91 25.20 -1.59
C VAL A 8 2.82 24.14 -1.70
N ILE A 9 1.61 24.45 -1.23
CA ILE A 9 0.42 23.66 -1.59
C ILE A 9 -0.09 24.19 -2.94
N THR A 10 0.15 23.42 -4.01
CA THR A 10 -0.46 23.64 -5.31
C THR A 10 -1.81 22.92 -5.35
N ALA A 11 -2.91 23.69 -5.45
CA ALA A 11 -4.23 23.16 -5.78
C ALA A 11 -4.35 23.00 -7.30
N ASN A 12 -3.44 22.24 -7.92
CA ASN A 12 -3.56 21.91 -9.34
C ASN A 12 -4.48 20.68 -9.46
N LYS A 13 -5.75 20.92 -9.79
CA LYS A 13 -6.77 19.86 -9.99
C LYS A 13 -6.40 18.85 -11.07
N ASP A 14 -5.46 19.17 -11.97
CA ASP A 14 -4.97 18.23 -12.99
C ASP A 14 -3.93 17.24 -12.44
N PHE A 15 -3.31 17.54 -11.29
CA PHE A 15 -2.39 16.64 -10.57
C PHE A 15 -3.04 15.89 -9.41
N VAL A 16 -4.26 16.29 -9.02
CA VAL A 16 -5.09 15.52 -8.10
C VAL A 16 -5.67 14.37 -8.91
N THR A 17 -4.92 13.27 -9.04
CA THR A 17 -5.55 12.00 -9.41
C THR A 17 -6.71 11.81 -8.46
N GLN A 18 -7.92 11.81 -9.02
CA GLN A 18 -9.15 11.58 -8.27
C GLN A 18 -9.02 10.20 -7.65
N ILE A 19 -8.56 10.16 -6.41
CA ILE A 19 -8.61 8.98 -5.57
C ILE A 19 -10.09 8.64 -5.55
N ASN A 20 -10.50 7.56 -6.23
CA ASN A 20 -11.84 7.04 -6.10
C ASN A 20 -12.03 6.67 -4.61
N MET A 21 -12.65 7.57 -3.87
CA MET A 21 -12.78 7.47 -2.41
C MET A 21 -13.67 6.29 -1.99
N ASP A 22 -14.49 5.78 -2.91
CA ASP A 22 -15.41 4.66 -2.66
C ASP A 22 -14.68 3.38 -2.20
N ASP A 23 -13.42 3.19 -2.59
CA ASP A 23 -12.64 1.98 -2.25
C ASP A 23 -11.59 2.20 -1.16
N HIS A 24 -11.37 3.42 -0.68
CA HIS A 24 -10.32 3.71 0.31
C HIS A 24 -10.50 2.92 1.62
N HIS A 25 -11.75 2.71 2.02
CA HIS A 25 -12.08 1.90 3.20
C HIS A 25 -11.59 0.45 3.11
N LYS A 26 -11.45 -0.09 1.88
CA LYS A 26 -11.02 -1.48 1.63
C LYS A 26 -9.50 -1.67 1.80
N TYR A 27 -8.74 -0.58 1.85
CA TYR A 27 -7.28 -0.63 1.90
C TYR A 27 -6.72 -0.06 3.21
N ILE A 28 -5.59 -0.60 3.63
CA ILE A 28 -4.72 -0.01 4.64
C ILE A 28 -3.97 1.14 3.97
N THR A 29 -4.11 2.34 4.54
CA THR A 29 -3.53 3.59 4.02
C THR A 29 -2.61 4.29 5.02
N GLU A 30 -2.59 3.81 6.26
CA GLU A 30 -1.65 4.21 7.31
C GLU A 30 -0.67 3.07 7.53
N VAL A 31 0.62 3.38 7.74
CA VAL A 31 1.67 2.36 7.88
C VAL A 31 1.48 1.62 9.21
N PRO A 32 1.06 0.35 9.21
CA PRO A 32 0.99 -0.44 10.43
C PRO A 32 2.40 -0.93 10.81
N ARG A 33 2.62 -1.28 12.07
CA ARG A 33 3.88 -1.94 12.49
C ARG A 33 3.94 -3.38 11.99
N GLU A 34 2.84 -4.08 12.09
CA GLU A 34 2.68 -5.48 11.67
C GLU A 34 1.28 -5.71 11.13
N VAL A 35 1.12 -6.77 10.37
CA VAL A 35 -0.18 -7.21 9.85
C VAL A 35 -0.32 -8.72 9.94
N LYS A 36 -1.55 -9.20 10.08
CA LYS A 36 -1.88 -10.62 10.11
C LYS A 36 -2.62 -11.02 8.85
N ILE A 37 -2.28 -12.15 8.25
CA ILE A 37 -2.92 -12.62 7.02
C ILE A 37 -4.25 -13.30 7.34
N LYS A 38 -5.35 -12.78 6.80
CA LYS A 38 -6.72 -13.34 6.90
C LYS A 38 -7.09 -14.25 5.73
N LYS A 39 -6.53 -14.00 4.54
CA LYS A 39 -6.73 -14.83 3.35
C LYS A 39 -5.39 -15.04 2.65
N VAL A 40 -5.22 -16.23 2.07
CA VAL A 40 -4.00 -16.59 1.32
C VAL A 40 -3.68 -15.49 0.31
N CYS A 41 -2.46 -14.96 0.39
CA CYS A 41 -1.98 -13.94 -0.52
C CYS A 41 -0.52 -14.21 -0.89
N LYS A 42 0.05 -13.37 -1.75
CA LYS A 42 1.37 -13.58 -2.32
C LYS A 42 2.26 -12.39 -2.03
N LEU A 43 3.53 -12.69 -1.81
CA LEU A 43 4.61 -11.72 -1.64
C LEU A 43 5.35 -11.56 -2.97
N TYR A 44 5.68 -10.33 -3.34
CA TYR A 44 6.31 -10.00 -4.62
C TYR A 44 7.54 -9.12 -4.42
N ASN A 45 8.51 -9.20 -5.33
CA ASN A 45 9.65 -8.28 -5.39
C ASN A 45 9.31 -6.92 -6.03
N SER A 46 8.07 -6.72 -6.49
CA SER A 46 7.65 -5.50 -7.18
C SER A 46 6.21 -5.12 -6.84
N ARG A 47 5.97 -3.82 -6.64
CA ARG A 47 4.64 -3.25 -6.35
C ARG A 47 3.56 -3.49 -7.43
N THR A 48 3.98 -3.90 -8.64
CA THR A 48 3.07 -4.12 -9.76
C THR A 48 2.44 -5.51 -9.78
N PHE A 49 2.98 -6.46 -9.02
CA PHE A 49 2.54 -7.86 -8.97
C PHE A 49 2.52 -8.58 -10.32
N LYS A 50 3.37 -8.15 -11.26
CA LYS A 50 3.49 -8.77 -12.59
C LYS A 50 4.48 -9.93 -12.65
N ASN A 51 5.44 -9.95 -11.72
CA ASN A 51 6.45 -11.00 -11.65
C ASN A 51 5.91 -12.21 -10.90
N GLU A 52 6.61 -13.34 -11.04
CA GLU A 52 6.35 -14.50 -10.18
C GLU A 52 6.45 -14.10 -8.69
N PRO A 53 5.53 -14.61 -7.86
CA PRO A 53 5.57 -14.35 -6.43
C PRO A 53 6.82 -14.98 -5.82
N LEU A 54 7.42 -14.29 -4.86
CA LEU A 54 8.51 -14.82 -4.04
C LEU A 54 8.01 -15.94 -3.14
N GLU A 55 6.82 -15.73 -2.56
CA GLU A 55 6.23 -16.64 -1.58
C GLU A 55 4.70 -16.53 -1.58
N THR A 56 4.03 -17.59 -1.16
CA THR A 56 2.60 -17.58 -0.83
C THR A 56 2.43 -17.56 0.69
N LEU A 57 1.86 -16.47 1.20
CA LEU A 57 1.54 -16.26 2.60
C LEU A 57 0.22 -16.94 2.97
N LYS A 58 0.21 -17.66 4.09
CA LYS A 58 -0.92 -18.45 4.58
C LYS A 58 -1.71 -17.67 5.62
N VAL A 59 -2.95 -18.11 5.83
CA VAL A 59 -3.81 -17.54 6.86
C VAL A 59 -3.17 -17.75 8.24
N GLY A 60 -3.09 -16.68 9.02
CA GLY A 60 -2.48 -16.66 10.35
C GLY A 60 -1.06 -16.11 10.38
N ASP A 61 -0.36 -16.04 9.24
CA ASP A 61 0.99 -15.48 9.16
C ASP A 61 1.01 -14.02 9.61
N THR A 62 2.08 -13.60 10.28
CA THR A 62 2.25 -12.23 10.76
C THR A 62 3.48 -11.63 10.10
N ILE A 63 3.33 -10.44 9.51
CA ILE A 63 4.34 -9.80 8.68
C ILE A 63 4.60 -8.39 9.20
N ASN A 64 5.87 -8.06 9.46
CA ASN A 64 6.28 -6.71 9.83
C ASN A 64 6.31 -5.80 8.61
N ILE A 65 5.70 -4.62 8.74
CA ILE A 65 5.57 -3.64 7.66
C ILE A 65 6.51 -2.46 7.93
N ALA A 66 7.29 -2.09 6.92
CA ALA A 66 8.17 -0.93 6.97
C ALA A 66 7.50 0.33 6.41
N ASN A 67 6.70 0.19 5.35
CA ASN A 67 6.05 1.33 4.70
C ASN A 67 4.86 0.90 3.82
N ILE A 68 4.22 1.87 3.17
CA ILE A 68 3.23 1.68 2.11
C ILE A 68 3.76 2.32 0.82
N ALA A 69 3.68 1.58 -0.28
CA ALA A 69 4.00 2.06 -1.62
C ALA A 69 2.75 2.16 -2.46
N TYR A 70 2.63 3.22 -3.27
CA TYR A 70 1.53 3.39 -4.20
C TYR A 70 1.96 3.01 -5.61
N THR A 71 1.07 2.33 -6.32
CA THR A 71 1.22 2.11 -7.77
C THR A 71 0.91 3.39 -8.54
N ASN A 72 1.19 3.41 -9.84
CA ASN A 72 0.86 4.55 -10.71
C ASN A 72 -0.66 4.83 -10.79
N LYS A 73 -1.50 3.86 -10.39
CA LYS A 73 -2.97 4.01 -10.28
C LYS A 73 -3.41 4.33 -8.84
N SER A 74 -2.50 4.80 -7.99
CA SER A 74 -2.76 5.15 -6.59
C SER A 74 -3.28 4.00 -5.71
N THR A 75 -3.11 2.73 -6.15
CA THR A 75 -3.43 1.57 -5.31
C THR A 75 -2.31 1.32 -4.29
N PRO A 76 -2.59 1.27 -2.98
CA PRO A 76 -1.59 1.03 -1.94
C PRO A 76 -1.15 -0.44 -1.89
N ARG A 77 0.12 -0.65 -1.54
CA ARG A 77 0.78 -1.93 -1.29
C ARG A 77 1.58 -1.83 -0.01
N LEU A 78 1.50 -2.84 0.86
CA LEU A 78 2.35 -2.92 2.03
C LEU A 78 3.77 -3.31 1.59
N VAL A 79 4.76 -2.71 2.22
CA VAL A 79 6.18 -2.99 2.02
C VAL A 79 6.71 -3.63 3.29
N THR A 80 7.22 -4.86 3.20
CA THR A 80 7.82 -5.56 4.35
C THR A 80 9.15 -4.92 4.72
N GLN A 81 9.70 -5.29 5.89
CA GLN A 81 11.04 -4.87 6.28
C GLN A 81 12.14 -5.28 5.29
N GLU A 82 11.91 -6.34 4.52
CA GLU A 82 12.83 -6.83 3.48
C GLU A 82 12.65 -6.11 2.13
N GLY A 83 11.73 -5.14 2.04
CA GLY A 83 11.44 -4.43 0.80
C GLY A 83 10.53 -5.18 -0.17
N ASN A 84 9.91 -6.28 0.27
CA ASN A 84 8.97 -7.05 -0.52
C ASN A 84 7.55 -6.46 -0.43
N TYR A 85 6.72 -6.73 -1.42
CA TYR A 85 5.41 -6.11 -1.59
C TYR A 85 4.29 -7.13 -1.41
N LEU A 86 3.29 -6.77 -0.61
CA LEU A 86 2.04 -7.53 -0.49
C LEU A 86 0.82 -6.61 -0.54
N THR A 87 -0.36 -7.22 -0.66
CA THR A 87 -1.62 -6.49 -0.77
C THR A 87 -1.89 -5.66 0.50
N ALA A 88 -2.38 -4.44 0.33
CA ALA A 88 -2.91 -3.62 1.41
C ALA A 88 -4.43 -3.78 1.60
N ASN A 89 -5.08 -4.69 0.86
CA ASN A 89 -6.52 -4.92 0.97
C ASN A 89 -6.85 -5.60 2.31
N LYS A 90 -7.69 -4.96 3.13
CA LYS A 90 -8.15 -5.42 4.46
C LYS A 90 -8.94 -6.73 4.45
N ASP A 91 -9.40 -7.18 3.29
CA ASP A 91 -10.03 -8.50 3.17
C ASP A 91 -9.01 -9.64 3.26
N PHE A 92 -7.75 -9.36 2.92
CA PHE A 92 -6.64 -10.31 3.00
C PHE A 92 -5.82 -10.16 4.28
N ILE A 93 -5.97 -9.02 4.97
CA ILE A 93 -5.14 -8.55 6.08
C ILE A 93 -6.00 -8.16 7.27
#